data_AF-A0A444X642-F1
#
_entry.id   AF-A0A444X642-F1
#
_cell.length_a   1.000
_cell.length_b   1.000
_cell.length_c   1.000
_cell.angle_alpha   90.00
_cell.angle_beta   90.00
_cell.angle_gamma   90.00
#
_symmetry.space_group_name_H-M   'P 1'
#
loop_
_entity.id
_entity.type
_entity.pdbx_description
1 polymer ?
#
loop_
_entity_poly.entity_id
_entity_poly.type
_entity_poly.pdbx_seq_one_letter_code
_entity_poly.pdbx_strand_id
1 'polypeptide(L)'
;MKIAVEGCMHGELDNVYKTLKHLEETQNIKIDLLLCCGDFQAVRNEQDLKSMNVPPKFRSMNSFWKYYSGLEVAPYPTIFIGGNHEASNYLWEMYYGGWAAPNIYFLGVAGVIKFGNVRIGGLSGIYNARHYKSGHFERPPYDQSTIRSVYHVREYDVHKLMQIEEPIDIFLSHDWPVRITDCGDWRELVRRKPFFKQEVLFCSKLKPQYWFSAHLHCKFAALVQHGEGGPLTKFLALDKCLPRRDFLQIVEIESEAGPYEIQYDEEWLAITRRFNSIFPLTPKGADFRGVNLEMDDCRQWVRSRLQQRGCKPFEFVKTAPCYDPSQSNFHGSFAGCPRNPQTESLLQFLDLPYLLDKNPESTDLSPYPSRSIGRGPVDYDSEDIPIDDLEDDDLSNVQDVETEL
;
A
#
# COMPACT_ATOMS: atom_id res chain seq x y z
N MET A 1 -8.97 -11.33 -18.29
CA MET A 1 -7.64 -10.79 -17.93
C MET A 1 -6.95 -11.72 -16.94
N LYS A 2 -5.64 -11.94 -17.06
CA LYS A 2 -4.85 -12.72 -16.09
C LYS A 2 -4.04 -11.78 -15.22
N ILE A 3 -4.33 -11.79 -13.92
CA ILE A 3 -3.70 -10.90 -12.93
C ILE A 3 -2.86 -11.74 -12.00
N ALA A 4 -1.59 -11.39 -11.85
CA ALA A 4 -0.75 -11.91 -10.79
C ALA A 4 -0.99 -11.10 -9.51
N VAL A 5 -1.14 -11.80 -8.39
CA VAL A 5 -1.28 -11.22 -7.05
C VAL A 5 -0.08 -11.67 -6.23
N GLU A 6 0.60 -10.70 -5.63
CA GLU A 6 1.77 -10.86 -4.78
C GLU A 6 1.42 -10.37 -3.35
N GLY A 7 1.94 -11.07 -2.34
CA GLY A 7 1.73 -10.77 -0.93
C GLY A 7 2.54 -9.55 -0.46
N CYS A 8 3.63 -9.82 0.28
CA CYS A 8 4.59 -8.80 0.73
C CYS A 8 5.85 -8.81 -0.13
N MET A 9 6.09 -7.73 -0.88
CA MET A 9 7.18 -7.65 -1.85
C MET A 9 8.57 -7.57 -1.20
N HIS A 10 8.71 -6.84 -0.08
CA HIS A 10 9.97 -6.52 0.61
C HIS A 10 11.12 -6.09 -0.33
N GLY A 11 10.80 -5.37 -1.42
CA GLY A 11 11.78 -4.92 -2.40
C GLY A 11 12.33 -6.00 -3.36
N GLU A 12 11.77 -7.21 -3.37
CA GLU A 12 12.18 -8.36 -4.20
C GLU A 12 11.66 -8.30 -5.66
N LEU A 13 11.51 -7.09 -6.23
CA LEU A 13 10.91 -6.87 -7.55
C LEU A 13 11.61 -7.71 -8.65
N ASP A 14 12.94 -7.75 -8.64
CA ASP A 14 13.73 -8.52 -9.61
C ASP A 14 13.36 -10.01 -9.59
N ASN A 15 13.14 -10.58 -8.41
CA ASN A 15 12.81 -12.00 -8.24
C ASN A 15 11.35 -12.29 -8.59
N VAL A 16 10.42 -11.42 -8.20
CA VAL A 16 9.02 -11.54 -8.57
C VAL A 16 8.83 -11.43 -10.09
N TYR A 17 9.44 -10.45 -10.74
CA TYR A 17 9.34 -10.31 -12.21
C TYR A 17 9.98 -11.48 -12.97
N LYS A 18 11.13 -11.99 -12.52
CA LYS A 18 11.73 -13.21 -13.10
C LYS A 18 10.81 -14.42 -12.94
N THR A 19 10.17 -14.56 -11.78
CA THR A 19 9.22 -15.64 -11.51
C THR A 19 8.01 -15.55 -12.45
N LEU A 20 7.43 -14.37 -12.61
CA LEU A 20 6.30 -14.13 -13.52
C LEU A 20 6.65 -14.46 -14.96
N LYS A 21 7.82 -14.02 -15.43
CA LYS A 21 8.29 -14.33 -16.78
C LYS A 21 8.48 -15.83 -16.99
N HIS A 22 9.05 -16.52 -16.01
CA HIS A 22 9.17 -17.97 -16.05
C HIS A 22 7.80 -18.66 -16.09
N LEU A 23 6.80 -18.15 -15.35
CA LEU A 23 5.43 -18.67 -15.37
C LEU A 23 4.75 -18.45 -16.73
N GLU A 24 4.91 -17.28 -17.35
CA GLU A 24 4.42 -17.02 -18.72
C GLU A 24 5.01 -18.02 -19.72
N GLU A 25 6.32 -18.22 -19.69
CA GLU A 25 7.05 -19.13 -20.59
C GLU A 25 6.63 -20.59 -20.38
N THR A 26 6.58 -21.04 -19.13
CA THR A 26 6.30 -22.46 -18.81
C THR A 26 4.83 -22.84 -18.96
N GLN A 27 3.90 -21.93 -18.68
CA GLN A 27 2.47 -22.19 -18.77
C GLN A 27 1.88 -21.71 -20.10
N ASN A 28 2.67 -21.06 -20.95
CA ASN A 28 2.23 -20.45 -22.20
C ASN A 28 1.01 -19.53 -22.00
N ILE A 29 1.13 -18.63 -21.03
CA ILE A 29 0.12 -17.63 -20.68
C ILE A 29 0.70 -16.23 -20.84
N LYS A 30 -0.19 -15.23 -20.92
CA LYS A 30 0.16 -13.82 -20.81
C LYS A 30 -0.41 -13.27 -19.51
N ILE A 31 0.42 -12.59 -18.74
CA ILE A 31 0.05 -11.88 -17.51
C ILE A 31 -0.16 -10.41 -17.88
N ASP A 32 -1.32 -9.87 -17.51
CA ASP A 32 -1.75 -8.53 -17.92
C ASP A 32 -1.43 -7.48 -16.85
N LEU A 33 -1.37 -7.88 -15.57
CA LEU A 33 -1.21 -6.99 -14.41
C LEU A 33 -0.55 -7.73 -13.25
N LEU A 34 0.28 -7.03 -12.48
CA LEU A 34 0.73 -7.43 -11.15
C LEU A 34 0.09 -6.53 -10.08
N LEU A 35 -0.54 -7.13 -9.07
CA LEU A 35 -1.03 -6.47 -7.87
C LEU A 35 -0.17 -6.87 -6.67
N CYS A 36 0.37 -5.90 -5.94
CA CYS A 36 1.17 -6.14 -4.73
C CYS A 36 0.40 -5.62 -3.49
N CYS A 37 0.25 -6.47 -2.47
CA CYS A 37 -0.60 -6.18 -1.31
C CYS A 37 0.11 -5.43 -0.19
N GLY A 38 1.36 -4.98 -0.41
CA GLY A 38 2.06 -4.07 0.48
C GLY A 38 3.50 -4.48 0.74
N ASP A 39 4.11 -3.81 1.71
CA ASP A 39 5.55 -3.88 1.98
C ASP A 39 6.37 -3.80 0.69
N PHE A 40 5.99 -2.87 -0.20
CA PHE A 40 6.57 -2.74 -1.53
C PHE A 40 8.03 -2.29 -1.47
N GLN A 41 8.36 -1.43 -0.50
CA GLN A 41 9.68 -0.85 -0.29
C GLN A 41 10.16 -0.04 -1.52
N ALA A 42 9.39 1.00 -1.88
CA ALA A 42 9.70 1.95 -2.96
C ALA A 42 10.90 2.87 -2.63
N VAL A 43 12.08 2.31 -2.31
CA VAL A 43 13.27 3.04 -1.87
C VAL A 43 14.07 3.57 -3.06
N ARG A 44 14.13 4.89 -3.26
CA ARG A 44 14.83 5.53 -4.39
C ARG A 44 16.33 5.70 -4.11
N ASN A 45 16.68 5.95 -2.85
CA ASN A 45 18.05 6.21 -2.37
C ASN A 45 18.19 5.96 -0.85
N GLU A 46 19.40 6.13 -0.32
CA GLU A 46 19.71 5.88 1.09
C GLU A 46 18.95 6.79 2.08
N GLN A 47 18.46 7.94 1.63
CA GLN A 47 17.67 8.83 2.49
C GLN A 47 16.27 8.27 2.72
N ASP A 48 15.69 7.57 1.73
CA ASP A 48 14.42 6.87 1.87
C ASP A 48 14.53 5.72 2.88
N LEU A 49 15.69 5.04 3.00
CA LEU A 49 15.91 4.00 4.03
C LEU A 49 15.75 4.53 5.45
N LYS A 50 16.02 5.83 5.68
CA LYS A 50 15.82 6.46 7.00
C LYS A 50 14.35 6.69 7.32
N SER A 51 13.48 6.59 6.31
CA SER A 51 12.03 6.76 6.39
C SER A 51 11.30 5.42 6.31
N MET A 52 11.99 4.32 6.62
CA MET A 52 11.41 2.98 6.80
C MET A 52 11.40 2.57 8.26
N ASN A 53 10.29 2.01 8.74
CA ASN A 53 10.23 1.37 10.04
C ASN A 53 10.84 -0.05 10.00
N VAL A 54 12.13 -0.14 9.68
CA VAL A 54 12.89 -1.39 9.69
C VAL A 54 14.12 -1.17 10.58
N PRO A 55 14.54 -2.12 11.43
CA PRO A 55 15.77 -1.97 12.21
C PRO A 55 16.97 -1.70 11.28
N PRO A 56 17.89 -0.77 11.63
CA PRO A 56 18.96 -0.34 10.72
C PRO A 56 19.78 -1.46 10.08
N LYS A 57 20.04 -2.55 10.83
CA LYS A 57 20.81 -3.72 10.36
C LYS A 57 20.13 -4.54 9.27
N PHE A 58 18.81 -4.40 9.09
CA PHE A 58 18.02 -5.12 8.09
C PHE A 58 17.60 -4.24 6.91
N ARG A 59 18.02 -2.96 6.91
CA ARG A 59 17.72 -2.04 5.80
C ARG A 59 18.62 -2.36 4.61
N SER A 60 18.04 -2.48 3.44
CA SER A 60 18.74 -2.69 2.18
C SER A 60 18.07 -1.88 1.07
N MET A 61 18.88 -1.39 0.12
CA MET A 61 18.39 -0.67 -1.06
C MET A 61 17.55 -1.55 -2.00
N ASN A 62 17.74 -2.87 -1.94
CA ASN A 62 17.11 -3.86 -2.81
C ASN A 62 17.11 -3.42 -4.29
N SER A 63 15.97 -3.53 -4.99
CA SER A 63 15.92 -3.38 -6.45
C SER A 63 15.10 -2.20 -6.97
N PHE A 64 14.22 -1.58 -6.17
CA PHE A 64 13.28 -0.55 -6.66
C PHE A 64 13.97 0.65 -7.32
N TRP A 65 15.11 1.12 -6.77
CA TRP A 65 15.87 2.25 -7.33
C TRP A 65 16.28 2.06 -8.79
N LYS A 66 16.45 0.81 -9.26
CA LYS A 66 16.76 0.49 -10.67
C LYS A 66 15.58 0.85 -11.59
N TYR A 67 14.36 0.55 -11.16
CA TYR A 67 13.13 0.87 -11.89
C TYR A 67 12.84 2.37 -11.84
N TYR A 68 13.00 2.99 -10.68
CA TYR A 68 12.86 4.44 -10.52
C TYR A 68 13.86 5.23 -11.38
N SER A 69 15.10 4.76 -11.50
CA SER A 69 16.14 5.41 -12.31
C SER A 69 15.95 5.23 -13.82
N GLY A 70 15.23 4.18 -14.23
CA GLY A 70 15.09 3.73 -15.62
C GLY A 70 16.22 2.79 -16.08
N LEU A 71 17.05 2.31 -15.15
CA LEU A 71 18.04 1.25 -15.44
C LEU A 71 17.35 -0.07 -15.79
N GLU A 72 16.25 -0.36 -15.11
CA GLU A 72 15.36 -1.49 -15.39
C GLU A 72 13.96 -0.98 -15.75
N VAL A 73 13.20 -1.78 -16.50
CA VAL A 73 11.82 -1.48 -16.87
C VAL A 73 10.91 -2.57 -16.31
N ALA A 74 9.87 -2.18 -15.58
CA ALA A 74 8.90 -3.14 -15.06
C ALA A 74 8.17 -3.84 -16.24
N PRO A 75 8.29 -5.16 -16.37
CA PRO A 75 7.78 -5.89 -17.54
C PRO A 75 6.24 -5.96 -17.58
N TYR A 76 5.59 -5.76 -16.43
CA TYR A 76 4.14 -5.76 -16.28
C TYR A 76 3.69 -4.44 -15.65
N PRO A 77 2.52 -3.89 -16.06
CA PRO A 77 1.85 -2.89 -15.25
C PRO A 77 1.73 -3.43 -13.83
N THR A 78 2.22 -2.66 -12.86
CA THR A 78 2.30 -3.09 -11.46
C THR A 78 1.58 -2.07 -10.61
N ILE A 79 0.56 -2.49 -9.87
CA ILE A 79 -0.15 -1.65 -8.91
C ILE A 79 0.16 -2.17 -7.51
N PHE A 80 0.47 -1.26 -6.59
CA PHE A 80 0.70 -1.61 -5.20
C PHE A 80 0.00 -0.66 -4.23
N ILE A 81 -0.29 -1.17 -3.04
CA ILE A 81 -0.62 -0.40 -1.84
C ILE A 81 0.59 -0.42 -0.89
N GLY A 82 0.62 0.44 0.12
CA GLY A 82 1.66 0.44 1.15
C GLY A 82 1.37 -0.55 2.27
N GLY A 83 2.41 -1.13 2.87
CA GLY A 83 2.36 -1.87 4.14
C GLY A 83 2.98 -1.07 5.30
N ASN A 84 3.65 -1.76 6.23
CA ASN A 84 4.37 -1.16 7.36
C ASN A 84 5.88 -0.96 7.09
N HIS A 85 6.45 -1.67 6.11
CA HIS A 85 7.84 -1.51 5.68
C HIS A 85 7.91 -0.71 4.38
N GLU A 86 7.76 0.62 4.49
CA GLU A 86 7.72 1.49 3.31
C GLU A 86 8.67 2.66 3.42
N ALA A 87 9.14 3.15 2.26
CA ALA A 87 9.71 4.48 2.12
C ALA A 87 8.60 5.53 2.34
N SER A 88 8.23 5.75 3.61
CA SER A 88 7.01 6.46 4.00
C SER A 88 7.04 7.94 3.58
N ASN A 89 8.24 8.52 3.47
CA ASN A 89 8.43 9.84 2.89
C ASN A 89 8.02 9.88 1.41
N TYR A 90 8.42 8.89 0.61
CA TYR A 90 8.09 8.87 -0.82
C TYR A 90 6.60 8.57 -1.05
N LEU A 91 6.02 7.64 -0.29
CA LEU A 91 4.59 7.35 -0.41
C LEU A 91 3.73 8.56 0.01
N TRP A 92 4.18 9.36 0.99
CA TRP A 92 3.49 10.60 1.36
C TRP A 92 3.44 11.63 0.23
N GLU A 93 4.51 11.76 -0.57
CA GLU A 93 4.54 12.62 -1.77
C GLU A 93 3.39 12.26 -2.76
N MET A 94 2.95 11.00 -2.73
CA MET A 94 1.93 10.40 -3.58
C MET A 94 0.70 9.95 -2.77
N TYR A 95 0.31 10.70 -1.73
CA TYR A 95 -0.84 10.37 -0.88
C TYR A 95 -2.12 10.02 -1.68
N TYR A 96 -2.37 10.72 -2.79
CA TYR A 96 -3.53 10.51 -3.68
C TYR A 96 -3.33 9.43 -4.76
N GLY A 97 -2.20 8.73 -4.75
CA GLY A 97 -1.76 7.79 -5.78
C GLY A 97 -0.99 8.46 -6.93
N GLY A 98 -0.21 7.66 -7.66
CA GLY A 98 0.62 8.12 -8.77
C GLY A 98 1.64 7.08 -9.21
N TRP A 99 2.34 7.35 -10.31
CA TRP A 99 3.44 6.49 -10.75
C TRP A 99 4.62 6.66 -9.80
N ALA A 100 5.01 5.58 -9.14
CA ALA A 100 6.22 5.51 -8.32
C ALA A 100 7.48 5.27 -9.17
N ALA A 101 7.31 4.65 -10.34
CA ALA A 101 8.30 4.50 -11.39
C ALA A 101 7.56 4.24 -12.72
N PRO A 102 8.22 4.29 -13.88
CA PRO A 102 7.56 3.89 -15.14
C PRO A 102 6.93 2.50 -15.02
N ASN A 103 5.64 2.40 -15.34
CA ASN A 103 4.84 1.17 -15.28
C ASN A 103 4.61 0.57 -13.87
N ILE A 104 4.96 1.31 -12.80
CA ILE A 104 4.70 0.96 -11.39
C ILE A 104 3.85 2.08 -10.74
N TYR A 105 2.62 1.77 -10.36
CA TYR A 105 1.63 2.71 -9.85
C TYR A 105 1.33 2.45 -8.37
N PHE A 106 1.54 3.44 -7.53
CA PHE A 106 1.08 3.45 -6.14
C PHE A 106 -0.40 3.87 -6.11
N LEU A 107 -1.25 3.07 -5.50
CA LEU A 107 -2.69 3.35 -5.44
C LEU A 107 -3.03 4.58 -4.57
N GLY A 108 -2.13 4.95 -3.66
CA GLY A 108 -2.33 6.01 -2.66
C GLY A 108 -2.58 5.45 -1.26
N VAL A 109 -2.72 6.33 -0.26
CA VAL A 109 -3.06 5.91 1.11
C VAL A 109 -4.42 5.21 1.14
N ALA A 110 -5.36 5.71 0.35
CA ALA A 110 -6.53 4.98 -0.11
C ALA A 110 -6.80 5.43 -1.56
N GLY A 111 -7.38 4.55 -2.37
CA GLY A 111 -7.58 4.84 -3.79
C GLY A 111 -8.55 3.91 -4.49
N VAL A 112 -9.15 4.40 -5.58
CA VAL A 112 -9.78 3.56 -6.61
C VAL A 112 -9.32 4.02 -7.98
N ILE A 113 -8.93 3.07 -8.82
CA ILE A 113 -8.60 3.26 -10.23
C ILE A 113 -9.36 2.25 -11.08
N LYS A 114 -9.31 2.44 -12.40
CA LYS A 114 -9.74 1.45 -13.38
C LYS A 114 -8.53 0.88 -14.10
N PHE A 115 -8.55 -0.41 -14.38
CA PHE A 115 -7.60 -1.07 -15.27
C PHE A 115 -8.40 -1.83 -16.34
N GLY A 116 -8.46 -1.27 -17.55
CA GLY A 116 -9.52 -1.62 -18.50
C GLY A 116 -10.90 -1.30 -17.90
N ASN A 117 -11.79 -2.28 -17.84
CA ASN A 117 -13.11 -2.14 -17.21
C ASN A 117 -13.16 -2.57 -15.73
N VAL A 118 -12.07 -3.09 -15.17
CA VAL A 118 -12.00 -3.58 -13.79
C VAL A 118 -11.75 -2.41 -12.82
N ARG A 119 -12.60 -2.25 -11.80
CA ARG A 119 -12.41 -1.26 -10.72
C ARG A 119 -11.59 -1.87 -9.58
N ILE A 120 -10.45 -1.26 -9.29
CA ILE A 120 -9.50 -1.71 -8.28
C ILE A 120 -9.43 -0.65 -7.19
N GLY A 121 -9.94 -1.00 -6.01
CA GLY A 121 -9.85 -0.20 -4.80
C GLY A 121 -8.77 -0.71 -3.85
N GLY A 122 -8.35 0.13 -2.91
CA GLY A 122 -7.46 -0.34 -1.85
C GLY A 122 -7.19 0.67 -0.75
N LEU A 123 -6.65 0.14 0.34
CA LEU A 123 -6.30 0.86 1.56
C LEU A 123 -4.89 0.43 1.98
N SER A 124 -3.98 1.39 1.98
CA SER A 124 -2.60 1.19 2.42
C SER A 124 -2.49 1.22 3.94
N GLY A 125 -1.47 0.52 4.45
CA GLY A 125 -1.08 0.56 5.85
C GLY A 125 -1.71 -0.53 6.71
N ILE A 126 -1.36 -0.48 8.00
CA ILE A 126 -1.86 -1.41 9.03
C ILE A 126 -2.72 -0.67 10.05
N TYR A 127 -3.64 -1.36 10.71
CA TYR A 127 -4.50 -0.73 11.69
C TYR A 127 -3.81 -0.58 13.05
N ASN A 128 -3.93 0.60 13.65
CA ASN A 128 -3.62 0.82 15.05
C ASN A 128 -4.69 1.68 15.72
N ALA A 129 -5.35 1.13 16.75
CA ALA A 129 -6.44 1.81 17.45
C ALA A 129 -6.04 3.18 18.04
N ARG A 130 -4.77 3.36 18.41
CA ARG A 130 -4.25 4.62 18.98
C ARG A 130 -4.24 5.76 17.96
N HIS A 131 -3.97 5.44 16.70
CA HIS A 131 -3.81 6.41 15.62
C HIS A 131 -5.04 6.50 14.71
N TYR A 132 -5.94 5.52 14.73
CA TYR A 132 -7.09 5.45 13.84
C TYR A 132 -7.91 6.76 13.78
N LYS A 133 -8.17 7.39 14.93
CA LYS A 133 -8.92 8.66 15.02
C LYS A 133 -8.06 9.93 14.91
N SER A 134 -6.76 9.79 14.68
CA SER A 134 -5.85 10.92 14.50
C SER A 134 -5.86 11.40 13.05
N GLY A 135 -5.31 12.58 12.77
CA GLY A 135 -4.95 12.96 11.42
C GLY A 135 -3.59 12.42 10.99
N HIS A 136 -3.15 12.84 9.80
CA HIS A 136 -1.83 12.59 9.21
C HIS A 136 -0.88 13.76 9.52
N PHE A 137 -0.33 13.76 10.73
CA PHE A 137 0.52 14.83 11.27
C PHE A 137 2.02 14.58 11.10
N GLU A 138 2.38 13.37 10.71
CA GLU A 138 3.76 12.88 10.62
C GLU A 138 4.49 13.53 9.45
N ARG A 139 5.71 14.02 9.69
CA ARG A 139 6.57 14.56 8.63
C ARG A 139 8.02 14.13 8.86
N PRO A 140 8.78 13.86 7.78
CA PRO A 140 10.21 13.64 7.89
C PRO A 140 10.96 14.88 8.45
N PRO A 141 12.09 14.71 9.17
CA PRO A 141 12.63 13.42 9.61
C PRO A 141 11.75 12.79 10.70
N TYR A 142 11.40 11.51 10.50
CA TYR A 142 10.58 10.80 11.45
C TYR A 142 11.38 10.39 12.69
N ASP A 143 10.77 10.54 13.86
CA ASP A 143 11.22 9.89 15.09
C ASP A 143 10.66 8.46 15.19
N GLN A 144 10.96 7.77 16.29
CA GLN A 144 10.49 6.40 16.53
C GLN A 144 8.95 6.27 16.62
N SER A 145 8.25 7.32 17.02
CA SER A 145 6.78 7.27 17.12
C SER A 145 6.13 7.54 15.77
N THR A 146 6.56 8.62 15.12
CA THR A 146 6.00 9.11 13.86
C THR A 146 6.33 8.19 12.69
N ILE A 147 7.47 7.49 12.70
CA ILE A 147 7.78 6.49 11.67
C ILE A 147 6.84 5.29 11.72
N ARG A 148 6.28 4.97 12.90
CA ARG A 148 5.27 3.92 13.06
C ARG A 148 3.88 4.44 12.72
N SER A 149 3.56 5.65 13.16
CA SER A 149 2.21 6.18 12.97
C SER A 149 1.89 6.60 11.54
N VAL A 150 2.89 6.93 10.72
CA VAL A 150 2.69 7.39 9.32
C VAL A 150 2.00 6.38 8.41
N TYR A 151 2.23 5.08 8.61
CA TYR A 151 1.60 4.03 7.81
C TYR A 151 0.35 3.44 8.48
N HIS A 152 -0.09 3.98 9.62
CA HIS A 152 -1.31 3.47 10.24
C HIS A 152 -2.57 3.95 9.50
N VAL A 153 -3.55 3.08 9.35
CA VAL A 153 -4.86 3.44 8.76
C VAL A 153 -5.53 4.56 9.57
N ARG A 154 -6.12 5.55 8.88
CA ARG A 154 -6.94 6.61 9.52
C ARG A 154 -8.43 6.46 9.20
N GLU A 155 -9.25 6.89 10.15
CA GLU A 155 -10.70 6.98 10.03
C GLU A 155 -11.10 7.83 8.82
N TYR A 156 -10.38 8.92 8.54
CA TYR A 156 -10.59 9.76 7.36
C TYR A 156 -10.53 8.98 6.04
N ASP A 157 -9.50 8.15 5.86
CA ASP A 157 -9.31 7.37 4.63
C ASP A 157 -10.38 6.28 4.48
N VAL A 158 -10.74 5.63 5.59
CA VAL A 158 -11.84 4.66 5.63
C VAL A 158 -13.17 5.34 5.29
N HIS A 159 -13.46 6.52 5.84
CA HIS A 159 -14.69 7.25 5.55
C HIS A 159 -14.82 7.65 4.09
N LYS A 160 -13.72 7.98 3.40
CA LYS A 160 -13.71 8.18 1.95
C LYS A 160 -14.15 6.92 1.22
N LEU A 161 -13.55 5.77 1.54
CA LEU A 161 -13.92 4.48 0.96
C LEU A 161 -15.38 4.12 1.26
N MET A 162 -15.90 4.47 2.44
CA MET A 162 -17.31 4.28 2.79
C MET A 162 -18.27 5.14 1.97
N GLN A 163 -17.81 6.09 1.15
CA GLN A 163 -18.68 6.84 0.23
C GLN A 163 -18.88 6.18 -1.12
N ILE A 164 -18.15 5.10 -1.41
CA ILE A 164 -18.27 4.37 -2.67
C ILE A 164 -19.63 3.69 -2.73
N GLU A 165 -20.32 3.88 -3.85
CA GLU A 165 -21.61 3.30 -4.17
C GLU A 165 -21.52 2.35 -5.36
N GLU A 166 -20.65 2.67 -6.33
CA GLU A 166 -20.42 1.79 -7.47
C GLU A 166 -19.66 0.52 -7.05
N PRO A 167 -19.97 -0.65 -7.65
CA PRO A 167 -19.28 -1.90 -7.32
C PRO A 167 -17.77 -1.82 -7.53
N ILE A 168 -17.01 -2.43 -6.61
CA ILE A 168 -15.57 -2.65 -6.75
C ILE A 168 -15.36 -4.11 -7.14
N ASP A 169 -14.51 -4.38 -8.12
CA ASP A 169 -14.20 -5.74 -8.54
C ASP A 169 -13.10 -6.35 -7.66
N ILE A 170 -12.04 -5.59 -7.42
CA ILE A 170 -10.87 -6.00 -6.63
C ILE A 170 -10.61 -4.98 -5.53
N PHE A 171 -10.42 -5.45 -4.30
CA PHE A 171 -9.97 -4.61 -3.20
C PHE A 171 -8.66 -5.12 -2.60
N LEU A 172 -7.72 -4.21 -2.35
CA LEU A 172 -6.42 -4.49 -1.73
C LEU A 172 -6.36 -3.92 -0.32
N SER A 173 -5.88 -4.70 0.65
CA SER A 173 -5.46 -4.21 1.97
C SER A 173 -4.22 -4.94 2.43
N HIS A 174 -3.31 -4.29 3.17
CA HIS A 174 -2.15 -5.01 3.69
C HIS A 174 -2.57 -5.98 4.80
N ASP A 175 -3.17 -5.45 5.85
CA ASP A 175 -3.79 -6.23 6.93
C ASP A 175 -4.99 -7.03 6.44
N TRP A 176 -5.27 -8.10 7.19
CA TRP A 176 -6.44 -8.94 6.94
C TRP A 176 -7.71 -8.33 7.53
N PRO A 177 -8.85 -8.43 6.85
CA PRO A 177 -10.12 -7.96 7.40
C PRO A 177 -10.55 -8.75 8.65
N VAL A 178 -11.19 -8.06 9.61
CA VAL A 178 -11.74 -8.69 10.84
C VAL A 178 -12.55 -9.92 10.49
N ARG A 179 -12.29 -11.00 11.24
CA ARG A 179 -13.05 -12.26 11.18
C ARG A 179 -13.02 -12.95 9.81
N ILE A 180 -12.13 -12.56 8.90
CA ILE A 180 -11.96 -13.29 7.65
C ILE A 180 -11.59 -14.76 7.87
N THR A 181 -10.90 -15.03 8.98
CA THR A 181 -10.55 -16.37 9.45
C THR A 181 -11.77 -17.25 9.78
N ASP A 182 -12.90 -16.64 10.15
CA ASP A 182 -14.16 -17.36 10.41
C ASP A 182 -14.76 -17.90 9.10
N CYS A 183 -14.33 -17.37 7.95
CA CYS A 183 -14.84 -17.68 6.62
C CYS A 183 -13.93 -18.63 5.81
N GLY A 184 -12.90 -19.20 6.45
CA GLY A 184 -11.97 -20.17 5.83
C GLY A 184 -11.59 -21.29 6.80
N ASP A 185 -10.55 -22.06 6.49
CA ASP A 185 -10.09 -23.16 7.33
C ASP A 185 -9.23 -22.67 8.50
N TRP A 186 -9.91 -22.18 9.55
CA TRP A 186 -9.27 -21.74 10.79
C TRP A 186 -8.39 -22.81 11.43
N ARG A 187 -8.78 -24.09 11.34
CA ARG A 187 -8.05 -25.18 12.00
C ARG A 187 -6.68 -25.38 11.35
N GLU A 188 -6.64 -25.36 10.02
CA GLU A 188 -5.40 -25.44 9.28
C GLU A 188 -4.52 -24.20 9.49
N LEU A 189 -5.12 -23.00 9.54
CA LEU A 189 -4.40 -21.75 9.81
C LEU A 189 -3.67 -21.79 11.15
N VAL A 190 -4.36 -22.13 12.24
CA VAL A 190 -3.74 -22.18 13.58
C VAL A 190 -2.74 -23.33 13.69
N ARG A 191 -2.94 -24.44 12.96
CA ARG A 191 -1.94 -25.51 12.89
C ARG A 191 -0.63 -25.02 12.27
N ARG A 192 -0.70 -24.20 11.22
CA ARG A 192 0.47 -23.59 10.56
C ARG A 192 1.04 -22.40 11.33
N LYS A 193 0.19 -21.62 12.00
CA LYS A 193 0.55 -20.44 12.80
C LYS A 193 -0.12 -20.48 14.18
N PRO A 194 0.47 -21.20 15.17
CA PRO A 194 -0.12 -21.37 16.51
C PRO A 194 -0.34 -20.07 17.29
N PHE A 195 0.40 -19.01 16.96
CA PHE A 195 0.33 -17.69 17.61
C PHE A 195 -0.45 -16.65 16.79
N PHE A 196 -1.26 -17.08 15.83
CA PHE A 196 -2.05 -16.17 15.00
C PHE A 196 -2.98 -15.31 15.86
N LYS A 197 -2.79 -13.99 15.79
CA LYS A 197 -3.67 -12.99 16.41
C LYS A 197 -4.68 -12.49 15.38
N GLN A 198 -5.91 -12.24 15.82
CA GLN A 198 -6.98 -11.77 14.96
C GLN A 198 -6.76 -10.29 14.60
N GLU A 199 -6.82 -9.96 13.30
CA GLU A 199 -6.60 -8.59 12.78
C GLU A 199 -7.90 -7.91 12.30
N VAL A 200 -7.78 -6.71 11.69
CA VAL A 200 -8.60 -5.53 11.97
C VAL A 200 -9.53 -5.06 10.84
N LEU A 201 -10.31 -4.00 11.12
CA LEU A 201 -11.55 -3.48 10.51
C LEU A 201 -12.08 -4.13 9.20
N PHE A 202 -13.17 -4.92 9.29
CA PHE A 202 -13.91 -5.39 8.11
C PHE A 202 -14.85 -4.30 7.57
N CYS A 203 -14.67 -3.91 6.31
CA CYS A 203 -15.66 -3.10 5.60
C CYS A 203 -16.70 -3.99 4.92
N SER A 204 -17.84 -4.17 5.58
CA SER A 204 -19.00 -4.88 5.00
C SER A 204 -19.70 -4.12 3.88
N LYS A 205 -19.37 -2.83 3.65
CA LYS A 205 -20.04 -1.99 2.66
C LYS A 205 -19.56 -2.27 1.23
N LEU A 206 -18.25 -2.41 1.02
CA LEU A 206 -17.66 -2.45 -0.33
C LEU A 206 -17.94 -3.76 -1.09
N LYS A 207 -18.01 -4.89 -0.38
CA LYS A 207 -18.38 -6.22 -0.90
C LYS A 207 -17.76 -6.57 -2.27
N PRO A 208 -16.43 -6.41 -2.44
CA PRO A 208 -15.80 -6.62 -3.75
C PRO A 208 -15.87 -8.09 -4.16
N GLN A 209 -15.74 -8.38 -5.46
CA GLN A 209 -15.69 -9.78 -5.91
C GLN A 209 -14.41 -10.49 -5.41
N TYR A 210 -13.29 -9.78 -5.41
CA TYR A 210 -12.00 -10.24 -4.92
C TYR A 210 -11.45 -9.31 -3.83
N TRP A 211 -10.91 -9.90 -2.76
CA TRP A 211 -10.17 -9.19 -1.73
C TRP A 211 -8.80 -9.84 -1.56
N PHE A 212 -7.74 -9.06 -1.76
CA PHE A 212 -6.36 -9.54 -1.62
C PHE A 212 -5.65 -8.86 -0.46
N SER A 213 -4.93 -9.65 0.34
CA SER A 213 -4.18 -9.18 1.51
C SER A 213 -2.83 -9.87 1.68
N ALA A 214 -2.02 -9.37 2.61
CA ALA A 214 -0.71 -9.90 2.93
C ALA A 214 -0.42 -9.77 4.43
N HIS A 215 0.71 -9.15 4.81
CA HIS A 215 1.17 -8.89 6.18
C HIS A 215 1.51 -10.16 6.97
N LEU A 216 0.55 -11.04 7.22
CA LEU A 216 0.67 -12.19 8.12
C LEU A 216 1.50 -13.36 7.58
N HIS A 217 2.32 -13.17 6.54
CA HIS A 217 3.28 -14.14 5.98
C HIS A 217 2.76 -15.58 5.95
N CYS A 218 1.56 -15.77 5.39
CA CYS A 218 0.99 -17.08 5.12
C CYS A 218 -0.11 -16.99 4.08
N LYS A 219 -0.27 -18.07 3.32
CA LYS A 219 -1.40 -18.22 2.43
C LYS A 219 -2.66 -18.60 3.19
N PHE A 220 -3.74 -17.88 2.92
CA PHE A 220 -5.07 -18.20 3.42
C PHE A 220 -6.13 -17.80 2.40
N ALA A 221 -7.12 -18.66 2.22
CA ALA A 221 -8.24 -18.41 1.32
C ALA A 221 -9.55 -18.56 2.10
N ALA A 222 -10.49 -17.67 1.81
CA ALA A 222 -11.79 -17.64 2.45
C ALA A 222 -12.88 -17.18 1.47
N LEU A 223 -14.12 -17.56 1.77
CA LEU A 223 -15.30 -17.16 1.00
C LEU A 223 -16.27 -16.41 1.92
N VAL A 224 -16.50 -15.13 1.61
CA VAL A 224 -17.39 -14.28 2.42
C VAL A 224 -18.72 -14.10 1.70
N GLN A 225 -19.78 -14.68 2.26
CA GLN A 225 -21.14 -14.58 1.74
C GLN A 225 -21.85 -13.34 2.31
N HIS A 226 -22.26 -12.41 1.43
CA HIS A 226 -22.89 -11.16 1.85
C HIS A 226 -24.41 -11.27 1.92
N GLY A 227 -24.91 -11.86 3.01
CA GLY A 227 -26.34 -12.14 3.20
C GLY A 227 -26.80 -13.39 2.43
N GLU A 228 -28.00 -13.87 2.75
CA GLU A 228 -28.56 -15.08 2.16
C GLU A 228 -28.81 -14.88 0.66
N GLY A 229 -28.15 -15.67 -0.19
CA GLY A 229 -28.21 -15.55 -1.66
C GLY A 229 -27.55 -14.31 -2.26
N GLY A 230 -26.84 -13.51 -1.46
CA GLY A 230 -26.14 -12.31 -1.92
C GLY A 230 -24.82 -12.57 -2.66
N PRO A 231 -24.07 -11.51 -3.01
CA PRO A 231 -22.78 -11.65 -3.67
C PRO A 231 -21.74 -12.32 -2.76
N LEU A 232 -20.72 -12.91 -3.39
CA LEU A 232 -19.63 -13.61 -2.72
C LEU A 232 -18.31 -12.86 -2.94
N THR A 233 -17.58 -12.61 -1.86
CA THR A 233 -16.18 -12.15 -1.95
C THR A 233 -15.23 -13.33 -1.82
N LYS A 234 -14.33 -13.47 -2.79
CA LYS A 234 -13.20 -14.41 -2.75
C LYS A 234 -12.01 -13.72 -2.10
N PHE A 235 -11.67 -14.13 -0.89
CA PHE A 235 -10.52 -13.61 -0.17
C PHE A 235 -9.29 -14.49 -0.41
N LEU A 236 -8.15 -13.86 -0.65
CA LEU A 236 -6.85 -14.53 -0.70
C LEU A 236 -5.79 -13.65 -0.02
N ALA A 237 -5.13 -14.22 0.98
CA ALA A 237 -3.89 -13.69 1.51
C ALA A 237 -2.70 -14.53 1.04
N LEU A 238 -1.56 -13.88 0.84
CA LEU A 238 -0.32 -14.50 0.36
C LEU A 238 0.87 -14.17 1.27
N ASP A 239 1.92 -14.97 1.13
CA ASP A 239 3.16 -14.86 1.88
C ASP A 239 4.12 -13.82 1.26
N LYS A 240 5.29 -13.61 1.89
CA LYS A 240 6.40 -12.83 1.33
C LYS A 240 7.25 -13.64 0.35
N CYS A 241 7.92 -12.98 -0.60
CA CYS A 241 8.76 -13.59 -1.63
C CYS A 241 10.01 -14.30 -1.05
N LEU A 242 9.82 -15.52 -0.52
CA LEU A 242 10.87 -16.38 0.00
C LEU A 242 10.80 -17.80 -0.60
N PRO A 243 11.92 -18.55 -0.58
CA PRO A 243 11.95 -19.93 -1.07
C PRO A 243 10.87 -20.81 -0.42
N ARG A 244 10.16 -21.59 -1.25
CA ARG A 244 9.11 -22.54 -0.83
C ARG A 244 7.91 -21.90 -0.10
N ARG A 245 7.71 -20.58 -0.22
CA ARG A 245 6.54 -19.88 0.32
C ARG A 245 5.49 -19.62 -0.77
N ASP A 246 4.25 -19.48 -0.34
CA ASP A 246 3.09 -19.22 -1.20
C ASP A 246 2.89 -17.70 -1.39
N PHE A 247 3.84 -17.03 -2.06
CA PHE A 247 3.87 -15.56 -2.15
C PHE A 247 3.17 -14.98 -3.38
N LEU A 248 2.88 -15.82 -4.38
CA LEU A 248 2.38 -15.39 -5.68
C LEU A 248 1.26 -16.32 -6.16
N GLN A 249 0.19 -15.74 -6.69
CA GLN A 249 -0.88 -16.50 -7.34
C GLN A 249 -1.43 -15.77 -8.56
N ILE A 250 -1.63 -16.49 -9.66
CA ILE A 250 -2.31 -15.95 -10.85
C ILE A 250 -3.80 -16.23 -10.73
N VAL A 251 -4.61 -15.20 -10.91
CA VAL A 251 -6.07 -15.26 -10.93
C VAL A 251 -6.59 -14.81 -12.30
N GLU A 252 -7.65 -15.46 -12.76
CA GLU A 252 -8.37 -15.06 -13.96
C GLU A 252 -9.60 -14.25 -13.57
N ILE A 253 -9.68 -13.04 -14.09
CA ILE A 253 -10.78 -12.11 -13.84
C ILE A 253 -11.47 -11.79 -15.17
N GLU A 254 -12.80 -11.91 -15.16
CA GLU A 254 -13.62 -11.55 -16.31
C GLU A 254 -13.47 -10.05 -16.60
N SER A 255 -13.12 -9.74 -17.84
CA SER A 255 -12.85 -8.38 -18.28
C SER A 255 -13.26 -8.25 -19.74
N GLU A 256 -13.65 -7.04 -20.14
CA GLU A 256 -13.85 -6.72 -21.55
C GLU A 256 -12.51 -6.69 -22.30
N ALA A 257 -12.57 -6.86 -23.63
CA ALA A 257 -11.41 -6.66 -24.48
C ALA A 257 -11.11 -5.17 -24.57
N GLY A 258 -9.86 -4.76 -24.31
CA GLY A 258 -9.49 -3.36 -24.45
C GLY A 258 -8.04 -3.11 -24.08
N PRO A 259 -7.52 -1.89 -24.31
CA PRO A 259 -6.20 -1.56 -23.78
C PRO A 259 -6.27 -1.64 -22.25
N TYR A 260 -5.47 -2.54 -21.69
CA TYR A 260 -5.31 -2.70 -20.26
C TYR A 260 -4.40 -1.58 -19.74
N GLU A 261 -5.01 -0.43 -19.50
CA GLU A 261 -4.36 0.80 -19.03
C GLU A 261 -4.98 1.27 -17.72
N ILE A 262 -4.16 1.89 -16.87
CA ILE A 262 -4.63 2.53 -15.65
C ILE A 262 -5.34 3.84 -16.00
N GLN A 263 -6.53 4.03 -15.44
CA GLN A 263 -7.34 5.23 -15.57
C GLN A 263 -7.87 5.67 -14.20
N TYR A 264 -8.04 6.98 -14.04
CA TYR A 264 -8.73 7.53 -12.88
C TYR A 264 -10.18 7.07 -12.80
N ASP A 265 -10.61 6.77 -11.59
CA ASP A 265 -12.01 6.49 -11.29
C ASP A 265 -12.78 7.78 -10.99
N GLU A 266 -13.89 8.00 -11.72
CA GLU A 266 -14.70 9.21 -11.63
C GLU A 266 -15.29 9.42 -10.22
N GLU A 267 -15.84 8.38 -9.62
CA GLU A 267 -16.46 8.44 -8.29
C GLU A 267 -15.40 8.74 -7.22
N TRP A 268 -14.25 8.07 -7.29
CA TRP A 268 -13.16 8.30 -6.34
C TRP A 268 -12.57 9.72 -6.40
N LEU A 269 -12.44 10.28 -7.60
CA LEU A 269 -12.01 11.67 -7.76
C LEU A 269 -13.05 12.65 -7.16
N ALA A 270 -14.35 12.37 -7.30
CA ALA A 270 -15.40 13.17 -6.69
C ALA A 270 -15.35 13.09 -5.14
N ILE A 271 -15.21 11.88 -4.59
CA ILE A 271 -15.02 11.66 -3.14
C ILE A 271 -13.80 12.42 -2.65
N THR A 272 -12.67 12.32 -3.36
CA THR A 272 -11.42 13.01 -3.02
C THR A 272 -11.61 14.53 -2.99
N ARG A 273 -12.32 15.09 -3.96
CA ARG A 273 -12.62 16.53 -4.00
C ARG A 273 -13.49 16.97 -2.84
N ARG A 274 -14.53 16.20 -2.46
CA ARG A 274 -15.39 16.54 -1.30
C ARG A 274 -14.65 16.51 0.02
N PHE A 275 -13.80 15.50 0.22
CA PHE A 275 -13.12 15.27 1.51
C PHE A 275 -11.91 16.19 1.72
N ASN A 276 -11.35 16.79 0.67
CA ASN A 276 -10.15 17.62 0.78
C ASN A 276 -10.27 18.76 1.81
N SER A 277 -11.46 19.37 1.95
CA SER A 277 -11.70 20.47 2.90
C SER A 277 -11.56 20.08 4.38
N ILE A 278 -11.71 18.79 4.70
CA ILE A 278 -11.62 18.25 6.06
C ILE A 278 -10.40 17.34 6.24
N PHE A 279 -9.43 17.36 5.32
CA PHE A 279 -8.23 16.54 5.37
C PHE A 279 -7.46 16.80 6.70
N PRO A 280 -7.40 15.83 7.62
CA PRO A 280 -6.81 16.08 8.94
C PRO A 280 -5.29 15.97 8.88
N LEU A 281 -4.58 17.09 8.94
CA LEU A 281 -3.10 17.14 8.94
C LEU A 281 -2.49 17.40 10.32
N THR A 282 -3.30 17.24 11.38
CA THR A 282 -2.89 17.44 12.77
C THR A 282 -3.17 16.16 13.57
N PRO A 283 -2.68 16.03 14.81
CA PRO A 283 -3.07 14.91 15.67
C PRO A 283 -4.58 14.80 15.91
N LYS A 284 -5.34 15.88 15.70
CA LYS A 284 -6.81 15.83 15.72
C LYS A 284 -7.33 15.21 14.42
N GLY A 285 -8.24 14.25 14.54
CA GLY A 285 -8.93 13.64 13.40
C GLY A 285 -9.82 14.61 12.63
N ALA A 286 -10.38 14.11 11.53
CA ALA A 286 -11.26 14.89 10.66
C ALA A 286 -12.56 15.28 11.38
N ASP A 287 -13.05 16.49 11.12
CA ASP A 287 -14.40 16.89 11.55
C ASP A 287 -15.39 16.57 10.43
N PHE A 288 -16.16 15.50 10.61
CA PHE A 288 -17.19 15.11 9.64
C PHE A 288 -18.49 15.92 9.77
N ARG A 289 -18.61 16.82 10.76
CA ARG A 289 -19.81 17.64 10.92
C ARG A 289 -19.89 18.64 9.77
N GLY A 290 -21.05 18.67 9.10
CA GLY A 290 -21.29 19.62 8.01
C GLY A 290 -20.65 19.22 6.67
N VAL A 291 -20.04 18.03 6.56
CA VAL A 291 -19.65 17.48 5.26
C VAL A 291 -20.93 17.12 4.50
N ASN A 292 -21.20 17.84 3.41
CA ASN A 292 -22.26 17.45 2.51
C ASN A 292 -21.82 16.21 1.72
N LEU A 293 -22.47 15.08 1.98
CA LEU A 293 -22.19 13.80 1.33
C LEU A 293 -22.87 13.68 -0.05
N GLU A 294 -23.74 14.62 -0.44
CA GLU A 294 -24.34 14.66 -1.77
C GLU A 294 -23.26 14.82 -2.85
N MET A 295 -23.11 13.76 -3.66
CA MET A 295 -21.98 13.62 -4.59
C MET A 295 -22.33 14.01 -6.03
N ASP A 296 -23.62 14.06 -6.39
CA ASP A 296 -24.09 14.17 -7.78
C ASP A 296 -23.47 15.35 -8.54
N ASP A 297 -23.54 16.57 -8.00
CA ASP A 297 -22.96 17.75 -8.63
C ASP A 297 -21.43 17.63 -8.80
N CYS A 298 -20.76 17.10 -7.77
CA CYS A 298 -19.30 16.94 -7.78
C CYS A 298 -18.88 15.87 -8.79
N ARG A 299 -19.67 14.80 -8.90
CA ARG A 299 -19.45 13.70 -9.80
C ARG A 299 -19.67 14.11 -11.26
N GLN A 300 -20.74 14.86 -11.54
CA GLN A 300 -20.98 15.46 -12.85
C GLN A 300 -19.86 16.42 -13.25
N TRP A 301 -19.38 17.24 -12.30
CA TRP A 301 -18.25 18.13 -12.52
C TRP A 301 -16.97 17.35 -12.89
N VAL A 302 -16.62 16.33 -12.12
CA VAL A 302 -15.44 15.48 -12.39
C VAL A 302 -15.57 14.77 -13.73
N ARG A 303 -16.76 14.22 -14.05
CA ARG A 303 -17.04 13.60 -15.36
C ARG A 303 -16.74 14.55 -16.51
N SER A 304 -17.21 15.79 -16.43
CA SER A 304 -16.95 16.79 -17.48
C SER A 304 -15.46 17.09 -17.66
N ARG A 305 -14.70 17.14 -16.55
CA ARG A 305 -13.24 17.34 -16.58
C ARG A 305 -12.51 16.15 -17.20
N LEU A 306 -12.90 14.93 -16.84
CA LEU A 306 -12.34 13.70 -17.41
C LEU A 306 -12.64 13.57 -18.91
N GLN A 307 -13.84 13.96 -19.36
CA GLN A 307 -14.18 13.98 -20.78
C GLN A 307 -13.33 14.97 -21.59
N GLN A 308 -12.93 16.09 -20.99
CA GLN A 308 -12.10 17.10 -21.66
C GLN A 308 -10.60 16.75 -21.68
N ARG A 309 -10.07 16.25 -20.57
CA ARG A 309 -8.62 16.00 -20.40
C ARG A 309 -8.21 14.55 -20.67
N GLY A 310 -9.14 13.61 -20.54
CA GLY A 310 -8.89 12.17 -20.54
C GLY A 310 -8.68 11.60 -19.13
N CYS A 311 -8.82 10.27 -19.02
CA CYS A 311 -8.81 9.57 -17.74
C CYS A 311 -7.43 9.04 -17.31
N LYS A 312 -6.40 9.09 -18.16
CA LYS A 312 -5.06 8.55 -17.83
C LYS A 312 -4.41 9.33 -16.68
N PRO A 313 -3.71 8.71 -15.72
CA PRO A 313 -2.96 9.44 -14.71
C PRO A 313 -1.94 10.42 -15.29
N PHE A 314 -1.50 11.41 -14.51
CA PHE A 314 -0.38 12.28 -14.91
C PHE A 314 0.93 11.47 -15.00
N GLU A 315 1.82 11.83 -15.93
CA GLU A 315 3.03 11.07 -16.22
C GLU A 315 4.02 11.03 -15.05
N PHE A 316 4.82 9.97 -14.99
CA PHE A 316 5.88 9.82 -13.99
C PHE A 316 6.91 10.96 -14.05
N VAL A 317 7.27 11.50 -12.88
CA VAL A 317 8.35 12.47 -12.74
C VAL A 317 9.22 12.09 -11.54
N LYS A 318 10.54 12.08 -11.73
CA LYS A 318 11.52 11.87 -10.66
C LYS A 318 11.53 13.07 -9.71
N THR A 319 11.37 12.83 -8.41
CA THR A 319 11.33 13.86 -7.36
C THR A 319 12.55 13.84 -6.43
N ALA A 320 13.37 12.80 -6.49
CA ALA A 320 14.61 12.65 -5.74
C ALA A 320 15.75 12.06 -6.60
N PRO A 321 17.03 12.30 -6.23
CA PRO A 321 18.17 11.61 -6.83
C PRO A 321 18.06 10.08 -6.68
N CYS A 322 18.53 9.35 -7.68
CA CYS A 322 18.59 7.89 -7.62
C CYS A 322 19.80 7.45 -6.79
N TYR A 323 19.70 6.29 -6.16
CA TYR A 323 20.87 5.58 -5.64
C TYR A 323 21.90 5.33 -6.75
N ASP A 324 23.18 5.51 -6.41
CA ASP A 324 24.31 5.21 -7.27
C ASP A 324 25.31 4.35 -6.48
N PRO A 325 25.43 3.05 -6.77
CA PRO A 325 26.33 2.16 -6.04
C PRO A 325 27.82 2.48 -6.25
N SER A 326 28.16 3.34 -7.22
CA SER A 326 29.55 3.76 -7.49
C SER A 326 29.99 4.96 -6.63
N GLN A 327 29.06 5.66 -5.99
CA GLN A 327 29.34 6.81 -5.13
C GLN A 327 29.27 6.40 -3.66
N SER A 328 30.22 6.90 -2.86
CA SER A 328 30.14 6.76 -1.40
C SER A 328 29.11 7.72 -0.83
N ASN A 329 28.36 7.24 0.17
CA ASN A 329 27.16 7.82 0.79
C ASN A 329 27.02 9.34 0.63
N PHE A 330 26.01 9.74 -0.16
CA PHE A 330 25.67 11.15 -0.32
C PHE A 330 25.01 11.66 0.98
N HIS A 331 25.80 12.26 1.86
CA HIS A 331 25.30 13.01 3.04
C HIS A 331 24.71 14.37 2.62
N GLY A 332 23.81 14.38 1.65
CA GLY A 332 23.04 15.57 1.31
C GLY A 332 22.11 15.96 2.46
N SER A 333 21.98 17.26 2.75
CA SER A 333 20.99 17.73 3.72
C SER A 333 19.59 17.35 3.27
N PHE A 334 18.75 16.87 4.18
CA PHE A 334 17.37 16.52 3.92
C PHE A 334 16.59 17.74 3.37
N ALA A 335 16.23 17.70 2.09
CA ALA A 335 15.49 18.77 1.43
C ALA A 335 13.97 18.58 1.60
N GLY A 336 13.46 18.60 2.84
CA GLY A 336 12.03 18.54 3.12
C GLY A 336 11.27 17.38 2.45
N CYS A 337 9.94 17.47 2.41
CA CYS A 337 9.12 16.63 1.54
C CYS A 337 8.89 17.41 0.23
N PRO A 338 9.49 17.01 -0.90
CA PRO A 338 9.28 17.73 -2.16
C PRO A 338 7.81 17.63 -2.59
N ARG A 339 7.31 18.68 -3.24
CA ARG A 339 5.99 18.59 -3.90
C ARG A 339 6.13 17.70 -5.13
N ASN A 340 5.35 16.63 -5.20
CA ASN A 340 5.32 15.75 -6.35
C ASN A 340 4.55 16.40 -7.52
N PRO A 341 5.15 16.56 -8.71
CA PRO A 341 4.48 17.19 -9.85
C PRO A 341 3.20 16.46 -10.31
N GLN A 342 3.12 15.14 -10.12
CA GLN A 342 1.90 14.36 -10.41
C GLN A 342 0.78 14.75 -9.46
N THR A 343 1.08 14.85 -8.17
CA THR A 343 0.12 15.27 -7.14
C THR A 343 -0.31 16.72 -7.35
N GLU A 344 0.62 17.63 -7.68
CA GLU A 344 0.29 19.02 -8.01
C GLU A 344 -0.65 19.10 -9.22
N SER A 345 -0.35 18.36 -10.28
CA SER A 345 -1.18 18.33 -11.49
C SER A 345 -2.57 17.76 -11.21
N LEU A 346 -2.67 16.71 -10.39
CA LEU A 346 -3.94 16.13 -9.97
C LEU A 346 -4.78 17.12 -9.16
N LEU A 347 -4.18 17.78 -8.17
CA LEU A 347 -4.90 18.75 -7.34
C LEU A 347 -5.31 19.99 -8.15
N GLN A 348 -4.47 20.47 -9.06
CA GLN A 348 -4.83 21.54 -10.00
C GLN A 348 -5.99 21.11 -10.92
N PHE A 349 -5.96 19.89 -11.44
CA PHE A 349 -7.05 19.33 -12.26
C PHE A 349 -8.37 19.25 -11.48
N LEU A 350 -8.30 18.91 -10.20
CA LEU A 350 -9.45 18.85 -9.30
C LEU A 350 -9.83 20.21 -8.69
N ASP A 351 -9.12 21.30 -9.01
CA ASP A 351 -9.31 22.64 -8.42
C ASP A 351 -9.22 22.62 -6.88
N LEU A 352 -8.19 21.95 -6.37
CA LEU A 352 -7.92 21.75 -4.95
C LEU A 352 -6.58 22.38 -4.54
N PRO A 353 -6.45 22.87 -3.29
CA PRO A 353 -5.18 23.33 -2.76
C PRO A 353 -4.21 22.15 -2.53
N TYR A 354 -2.91 22.42 -2.66
CA TYR A 354 -1.87 21.52 -2.17
C TYR A 354 -1.76 21.62 -0.64
N LEU A 355 -1.97 20.50 0.05
CA LEU A 355 -2.03 20.48 1.52
C LEU A 355 -0.90 19.65 2.17
N LEU A 356 -0.17 18.82 1.41
CA LEU A 356 0.76 17.82 1.99
C LEU A 356 2.03 18.42 2.61
N ASP A 357 2.32 19.69 2.31
CA ASP A 357 3.43 20.47 2.85
C ASP A 357 3.06 21.31 4.08
N LYS A 358 1.78 21.33 4.48
CA LYS A 358 1.37 21.98 5.72
C LYS A 358 1.95 21.19 6.89
N ASN A 359 2.90 21.80 7.58
CA ASN A 359 3.29 21.39 8.92
C ASN A 359 2.22 21.88 9.91
N PRO A 360 1.83 21.09 10.91
CA PRO A 360 1.14 21.64 12.06
C PRO A 360 2.08 22.66 12.71
N GLU A 361 1.78 23.96 12.59
CA GLU A 361 2.55 24.97 13.31
C GLU A 361 2.46 24.69 14.82
N SER A 362 3.58 24.87 15.53
CA SER A 362 3.71 24.72 16.97
C SER A 362 2.84 25.70 17.79
N THR A 363 2.19 26.65 17.13
CA THR A 363 1.34 27.71 17.69
C THR A 363 -0.07 27.25 18.07
N ASP A 364 -0.49 26.03 17.72
CA ASP A 364 -1.78 25.45 18.14
C ASP A 364 -1.68 24.58 19.42
N LEU A 365 -0.53 24.62 20.10
CA LEU A 365 -0.37 24.06 21.44
C LEU A 365 -0.99 25.01 22.48
N SER A 366 -2.21 24.67 22.88
CA SER A 366 -2.93 25.18 24.05
C SER A 366 -2.01 25.52 25.25
N PRO A 367 -2.26 26.61 26.00
CA PRO A 367 -1.37 27.17 27.03
C PRO A 367 -1.35 26.40 28.37
N TYR A 368 -1.67 25.10 28.39
CA TYR A 368 -1.69 24.34 29.64
C TYR A 368 -0.40 23.51 29.80
N PRO A 369 0.30 23.61 30.94
CA PRO A 369 1.53 22.87 31.17
C PRO A 369 1.24 21.37 31.26
N SER A 370 1.96 20.59 30.46
CA SER A 370 1.97 19.13 30.48
C SER A 370 2.41 18.64 31.86
N ARG A 371 1.51 17.99 32.61
CA ARG A 371 1.90 17.24 33.80
C ARG A 371 2.63 15.97 33.36
N SER A 372 3.90 15.88 33.71
CA SER A 372 4.71 14.68 33.62
C SER A 372 4.17 13.60 34.58
N ILE A 373 3.32 12.72 34.06
CA ILE A 373 3.04 11.45 34.74
C ILE A 373 4.05 10.45 34.20
N GLY A 374 5.04 10.11 35.03
CA GLY A 374 5.98 9.03 34.74
C GLY A 374 5.22 7.72 34.55
N ARG A 375 5.20 7.21 33.31
CA ARG A 375 4.89 5.81 33.04
C ARG A 375 6.21 5.08 32.80
N GLY A 376 6.41 3.97 33.52
CA GLY A 376 7.53 3.06 33.32
C GLY A 376 7.54 2.44 31.91
N PRO A 377 8.56 1.65 31.58
CA PRO A 377 8.73 1.11 30.24
C PRO A 377 7.56 0.18 29.93
N VAL A 378 6.82 0.49 28.87
CA VAL A 378 5.76 -0.36 28.32
C VAL A 378 6.36 -0.99 27.07
N ASP A 379 6.36 -2.31 26.96
CA ASP A 379 6.85 -3.04 25.79
C ASP A 379 6.15 -2.55 24.51
N TYR A 380 6.96 -2.09 23.54
CA TYR A 380 6.53 -1.52 22.26
C TYR A 380 6.55 -2.53 21.09
N ASP A 381 6.95 -3.79 21.33
CA ASP A 381 7.36 -4.75 20.28
C ASP A 381 6.24 -5.65 19.69
N SER A 382 4.96 -5.35 19.94
CA SER A 382 3.85 -6.23 19.50
C SER A 382 3.37 -6.01 18.06
N GLU A 383 3.81 -4.94 17.39
CA GLU A 383 3.32 -4.51 16.07
C GLU A 383 4.26 -4.92 14.93
N ASP A 384 5.45 -5.43 15.26
CA ASP A 384 6.40 -5.97 14.30
C ASP A 384 6.16 -7.48 14.18
N ILE A 385 5.81 -7.98 12.98
CA ILE A 385 6.03 -9.38 12.68
C ILE A 385 7.55 -9.57 12.69
N PRO A 386 8.11 -10.51 13.49
CA PRO A 386 9.53 -10.78 13.45
C PRO A 386 9.97 -10.91 12.00
N ILE A 387 11.06 -10.23 11.67
CA ILE A 387 11.80 -10.54 10.45
C ILE A 387 12.24 -12.00 10.65
N ASP A 388 11.47 -12.94 10.10
CA ASP A 388 11.59 -14.41 10.23
C ASP A 388 12.95 -14.96 9.75
N ASP A 389 13.94 -14.11 9.52
CA ASP A 389 15.24 -14.41 8.95
C ASP A 389 16.21 -15.06 9.97
N LEU A 390 15.71 -15.58 11.11
CA LEU A 390 16.53 -16.22 12.14
C LEU A 390 16.31 -17.72 12.31
N GLU A 391 15.33 -18.35 11.66
CA GLU A 391 15.08 -19.80 11.85
C GLU A 391 15.44 -20.70 10.65
N ASP A 392 15.72 -20.15 9.45
CA ASP A 392 15.88 -20.98 8.24
C ASP A 392 17.33 -21.13 7.72
N ASP A 393 18.35 -20.61 8.42
CA ASP A 393 19.76 -20.63 7.96
C ASP A 393 20.57 -21.88 8.39
N ASP A 394 19.98 -22.86 9.07
CA ASP A 394 20.71 -24.00 9.68
C ASP A 394 20.60 -25.32 8.88
N LEU A 395 20.58 -25.24 7.55
CA LEU A 395 20.67 -26.42 6.67
C LEU A 395 21.72 -26.25 5.56
N SER A 396 22.94 -25.85 5.95
CA SER A 396 24.15 -26.11 5.16
C SER A 396 25.15 -26.94 5.95
N ASN A 397 24.77 -28.17 6.29
CA ASN A 397 25.72 -29.24 6.62
C ASN A 397 25.55 -30.36 5.60
N VAL A 398 26.11 -30.15 4.40
CA VAL A 398 26.42 -31.26 3.51
C VAL A 398 27.72 -31.86 4.05
N GLN A 399 27.60 -33.02 4.67
CA GLN A 399 28.73 -33.87 5.04
C GLN A 399 29.48 -34.25 3.76
N ASP A 400 30.76 -33.86 3.69
CA ASP A 400 31.74 -34.49 2.83
C ASP A 400 31.86 -35.96 3.25
N VAL A 401 31.32 -36.86 2.42
CA VAL A 401 31.61 -38.29 2.52
C VAL A 401 32.86 -38.54 1.69
N GLU A 402 33.97 -38.74 2.40
CA GLU A 402 35.20 -39.34 1.89
C GLU A 402 34.89 -40.65 1.16
N THR A 403 35.37 -40.77 -0.08
CA THR A 403 35.63 -42.06 -0.71
C THR A 403 37.12 -42.18 -0.95
N GLU A 404 37.82 -42.80 0.01
CA GLU A 404 39.03 -43.58 -0.25
C GLU A 404 38.61 -45.00 -0.65
N LEU A 405 38.83 -45.36 -1.92
CA LEU A 405 39.50 -46.58 -2.42
C LEU A 405 39.30 -46.74 -3.93
#